data_AF-H3B2Y4-F1
#
_entry.id   AF-H3B2Y4-F1
#
_cell.length_a   1.000
_cell.length_b   1.000
_cell.length_c   1.000
_cell.angle_alpha   90.00
_cell.angle_beta   90.00
_cell.angle_gamma   90.00
#
_symmetry.space_group_name_H-M   'P 1'
#
loop_
_entity.id
_entity.type
_entity.pdbx_description
1 polymer ?
#
loop_
_entity_poly.entity_id
_entity_poly.type
_entity_poly.pdbx_seq_one_letter_code
_entity_poly.pdbx_strand_id
1 'polypeptide(L)'
;MLTLKLLCIGIICSLCQGLFTGPLYPEMSNGTLHHYFVPDGDYEENDDPEKCQMLFQVNDKRKCGLEPDQDSLLRDDFVITKRQVEDAGRVLEGIGKSISYDLDGEDSYGKYLRREATQIGEAFSNSDKSLTELEIKFKQSQQNEVKEENRINDDFLDMIIHTRELLRETLEISTGLKDKHELLSLIIRSHGTRLSRLKNEYLRV
;
A
#
# COMPACT_ATOMS: atom_id res chain seq x y z
N MET A 1 50.38 -78.70 -67.24
CA MET A 1 50.68 -78.70 -65.79
C MET A 1 50.74 -77.30 -65.16
N LEU A 2 50.97 -76.21 -65.92
CA LEU A 2 51.01 -74.84 -65.40
C LEU A 2 49.61 -74.29 -65.01
N THR A 3 48.60 -74.61 -65.82
CA THR A 3 47.21 -74.16 -65.64
C THR A 3 46.53 -74.73 -64.39
N LEU A 4 46.80 -76.00 -64.06
CA LEU A 4 46.29 -76.62 -62.84
C LEU A 4 46.92 -76.01 -61.58
N LYS A 5 48.22 -75.65 -61.63
CA LYS A 5 48.90 -74.98 -60.51
C LYS A 5 48.34 -73.57 -60.26
N LEU A 6 48.07 -72.80 -61.31
CA LEU A 6 47.44 -71.47 -61.19
C LEU A 6 46.02 -71.54 -60.63
N LEU A 7 45.23 -72.55 -61.03
CA LEU A 7 43.90 -72.77 -60.48
C LEU A 7 43.95 -73.11 -58.99
N CYS A 8 44.87 -74.00 -58.58
CA CYS A 8 45.06 -74.34 -57.17
C CYS A 8 45.50 -73.14 -56.33
N ILE A 9 46.40 -72.28 -56.83
CA ILE A 9 46.82 -71.07 -56.12
C ILE A 9 45.66 -70.07 -55.96
N GLY A 10 44.80 -69.92 -56.99
CA GLY A 10 43.61 -69.06 -56.90
C GLY A 10 42.59 -69.53 -55.86
N ILE A 11 42.37 -70.85 -55.75
CA ILE A 11 41.44 -71.45 -54.78
C ILE A 11 42.00 -71.35 -53.36
N ILE A 12 43.31 -71.55 -53.18
CA ILE A 12 43.96 -71.42 -51.86
C ILE A 12 43.95 -69.95 -51.40
N CYS A 13 44.12 -68.98 -52.31
CA CYS A 13 44.02 -67.56 -51.98
C CYS A 13 42.60 -67.11 -51.58
N SER A 14 41.53 -67.71 -52.12
CA SER A 14 40.16 -67.35 -51.71
C SER A 14 39.77 -67.93 -50.35
N LEU A 15 40.45 -69.00 -49.91
CA LEU A 15 40.27 -69.61 -48.59
C LEU A 15 41.01 -68.85 -47.48
N CYS A 16 41.92 -67.94 -47.82
CA CYS A 16 42.63 -67.07 -46.87
C CYS A 16 41.83 -65.81 -46.46
N GLN A 17 40.51 -65.80 -46.65
CA GLN A 17 39.65 -64.74 -46.13
C GLN A 17 39.35 -65.03 -44.65
N GLY A 18 39.96 -64.26 -43.75
CA GLY A 18 39.71 -64.35 -42.32
C GLY A 18 38.26 -63.93 -42.00
N LEU A 19 37.48 -64.85 -41.44
CA LEU A 19 36.14 -64.57 -40.91
C LEU A 19 36.27 -64.27 -39.42
N PHE A 20 36.05 -63.02 -39.03
CA PHE A 20 36.01 -62.63 -37.62
C PHE A 20 34.56 -62.53 -37.14
N THR A 21 34.24 -63.27 -36.08
CA THR A 21 32.90 -63.32 -35.45
C THR A 21 32.96 -62.88 -33.98
N GLY A 22 33.90 -62.00 -33.62
CA GLY A 22 34.01 -61.44 -32.27
C GLY A 22 33.27 -60.10 -32.12
N PRO A 23 33.02 -59.64 -30.87
CA PRO A 23 32.35 -58.38 -30.60
C PRO A 23 33.24 -57.20 -31.05
N LEU A 24 32.75 -56.42 -32.01
CA LEU A 24 33.39 -55.17 -32.44
C LEU A 24 32.96 -54.04 -31.51
N TYR A 25 33.92 -53.39 -30.86
CA TYR A 25 33.65 -52.19 -30.06
C TYR A 25 33.89 -50.93 -30.90
N PRO A 26 32.87 -50.10 -31.14
CA PRO A 26 33.04 -48.84 -31.86
C PRO A 26 33.52 -47.74 -30.91
N GLU A 27 34.68 -47.15 -31.20
CA GLU A 27 35.04 -45.84 -30.65
C GLU A 27 34.99 -44.77 -31.74
N MET A 28 34.37 -43.64 -31.42
CA MET A 28 34.16 -42.53 -32.34
C MET A 28 35.19 -41.44 -32.01
N SER A 29 36.34 -41.47 -32.68
CA SER A 29 37.31 -40.38 -32.62
C SER A 29 37.23 -39.56 -33.91
N ASN A 30 37.13 -38.23 -33.78
CA ASN A 30 37.13 -37.26 -34.89
C ASN A 30 36.04 -37.45 -35.99
N GLY A 31 34.89 -38.02 -35.64
CA GLY A 31 33.74 -38.10 -36.56
C GLY A 31 33.87 -39.16 -37.66
N THR A 32 34.89 -40.01 -37.61
CA THR A 32 35.05 -41.20 -38.44
C THR A 32 34.99 -42.47 -37.59
N LEU A 33 34.29 -43.51 -38.07
CA LEU A 33 34.07 -44.74 -37.32
C LEU A 33 35.30 -45.66 -37.46
N HIS A 34 36.03 -45.89 -36.37
CA HIS A 34 37.23 -46.72 -36.35
C HIS A 34 36.94 -48.05 -35.65
N HIS A 35 37.20 -49.17 -36.34
CA HIS A 35 37.11 -50.52 -35.77
C HIS A 35 38.51 -51.07 -35.59
N TYR A 36 38.88 -51.37 -34.34
CA TYR A 36 40.19 -51.94 -34.00
C TYR A 36 40.12 -53.47 -33.99
N PHE A 37 41.12 -54.13 -34.57
CA PHE A 37 41.28 -55.57 -34.49
C PHE A 37 42.41 -55.89 -33.50
N VAL A 38 42.06 -56.49 -32.36
CA VAL A 38 43.01 -56.99 -31.37
C VAL A 38 42.95 -58.52 -31.39
N PRO A 39 43.99 -59.22 -31.87
CA PRO A 39 43.98 -60.67 -32.03
C PRO A 39 43.79 -61.45 -30.72
N ASP A 40 44.27 -60.89 -29.60
CA ASP A 40 44.33 -61.59 -28.31
C ASP A 40 43.29 -61.11 -27.28
N GLY A 41 42.52 -60.06 -27.59
CA GLY A 41 41.38 -59.59 -26.79
C GLY A 41 41.69 -58.71 -25.56
N ASP A 42 42.96 -58.50 -25.21
CA ASP A 42 43.38 -57.58 -24.13
C ASP A 42 43.91 -56.26 -24.74
N TYR A 43 43.35 -55.13 -24.29
CA TYR A 43 43.69 -53.79 -24.78
C TYR A 43 44.71 -53.14 -23.83
N GLU A 44 45.96 -52.94 -24.25
CA GLU A 44 46.93 -52.12 -23.51
C GLU A 44 46.87 -50.66 -24.00
N GLU A 45 46.86 -49.71 -23.06
CA GLU A 45 46.67 -48.27 -23.31
C GLU A 45 47.81 -47.60 -24.12
N ASN A 46 48.88 -48.35 -24.44
CA ASN A 46 50.09 -47.86 -25.12
C ASN A 46 50.24 -48.34 -26.58
N ASP A 47 49.25 -49.04 -27.14
CA ASP A 47 49.34 -49.50 -28.52
C ASP A 47 49.00 -48.38 -29.52
N ASP A 48 49.98 -48.02 -30.36
CA ASP A 48 49.87 -46.97 -31.38
C ASP A 48 48.70 -47.25 -32.36
N PRO A 49 47.69 -46.36 -32.47
CA PRO A 49 46.50 -46.57 -33.29
C PRO A 49 46.79 -46.66 -34.80
N GLU A 50 47.97 -46.25 -35.26
CA GLU A 50 48.38 -46.34 -36.67
C GLU A 50 48.87 -47.73 -37.09
N LYS A 51 49.29 -48.59 -36.15
CA LYS A 51 49.82 -49.93 -36.48
C LYS A 51 48.73 -51.00 -36.61
N CYS A 52 47.56 -50.78 -36.02
CA CYS A 52 46.46 -51.75 -35.93
C CYS A 52 45.20 -51.34 -36.72
N GLN A 53 45.33 -50.45 -37.70
CA GLN A 53 44.20 -49.98 -38.50
C GLN A 53 43.96 -50.92 -39.70
N MET A 54 42.93 -51.77 -39.60
CA MET A 54 42.38 -52.50 -40.74
C MET A 54 41.25 -51.68 -41.37
N LEU A 55 41.45 -51.21 -42.61
CA LEU A 55 40.43 -50.52 -43.39
C LEU A 55 39.43 -51.53 -43.95
N PHE A 56 38.27 -51.68 -43.30
CA PHE A 56 37.19 -52.51 -43.81
C PHE A 56 36.40 -51.75 -44.89
N GLN A 57 36.45 -52.26 -46.14
CA GLN A 57 35.54 -51.81 -47.19
C GLN A 57 34.23 -52.60 -47.09
N VAL A 58 33.21 -52.00 -46.47
CA VAL A 58 31.87 -52.60 -46.35
C VAL A 58 31.19 -52.59 -47.72
N ASN A 59 31.26 -53.70 -48.45
CA ASN A 59 30.51 -53.92 -49.68
C ASN A 59 29.17 -54.60 -49.35
N ASP A 60 28.29 -53.91 -48.61
CA ASP A 60 26.94 -54.41 -48.40
C ASP A 60 26.07 -54.08 -49.62
N LYS A 61 25.74 -55.09 -50.42
CA LYS A 61 24.85 -54.96 -51.59
C LYS A 61 23.37 -55.08 -51.22
N ARG A 62 23.04 -55.19 -49.93
CA ARG A 62 21.65 -55.22 -49.47
C ARG A 62 21.20 -53.81 -49.14
N LYS A 63 20.32 -53.26 -49.98
CA LYS A 63 19.52 -52.09 -49.60
C LYS A 63 18.65 -52.51 -48.42
N CYS A 64 18.82 -51.87 -47.25
CA CYS A 64 17.78 -51.89 -46.22
C CYS A 64 16.45 -51.53 -46.90
N GLY A 65 15.42 -52.35 -46.68
CA GLY A 65 14.09 -52.07 -47.19
C GLY A 65 13.62 -50.73 -46.61
N LEU A 66 13.67 -49.68 -47.43
CA LEU A 66 12.94 -48.46 -47.18
C LEU A 66 11.47 -48.83 -47.32
N GLU A 67 10.79 -49.13 -46.21
CA GLU A 67 9.32 -49.07 -46.14
C GLU A 67 8.94 -47.61 -46.42
N PRO A 68 8.35 -47.30 -47.59
CA PRO A 68 8.09 -45.93 -47.98
C PRO A 68 6.73 -45.52 -47.40
N ASP A 69 6.66 -45.26 -46.09
CA ASP A 69 5.60 -44.43 -45.50
C ASP A 69 5.80 -44.05 -44.02
N GLN A 70 6.71 -44.70 -43.28
CA GLN A 70 6.84 -44.40 -41.84
C GLN A 70 7.48 -43.04 -41.57
N ASP A 71 8.46 -42.63 -42.37
CA ASP A 71 9.18 -41.36 -42.16
C ASP A 71 8.32 -40.14 -42.54
N SER A 72 7.41 -40.29 -43.51
CA SER A 72 6.38 -39.29 -43.86
C SER A 72 5.37 -39.12 -42.73
N LEU A 73 4.84 -40.23 -42.20
CA LEU A 73 3.88 -40.20 -41.08
C LEU A 73 4.47 -39.57 -39.82
N LEU A 74 5.71 -39.93 -39.47
CA LEU A 74 6.41 -39.34 -38.32
C LEU A 74 6.64 -37.83 -38.52
N ARG A 75 7.04 -37.39 -39.71
CA ARG A 75 7.22 -35.97 -40.02
C ARG A 75 5.91 -35.19 -39.89
N ASP A 76 4.79 -35.75 -40.35
CA ASP A 76 3.48 -35.11 -40.23
C ASP A 76 3.03 -34.99 -38.76
N ASP A 77 3.25 -36.03 -37.95
CA ASP A 77 2.98 -36.01 -36.52
C ASP A 77 3.84 -34.96 -35.78
N PHE A 78 5.11 -34.81 -36.15
CA PHE A 78 5.98 -33.76 -35.62
C PHE A 78 5.51 -32.35 -36.01
N VAL A 79 4.98 -32.17 -37.24
CA VAL A 79 4.42 -30.89 -37.69
C VAL A 79 3.14 -30.55 -36.92
N ILE A 80 2.27 -31.53 -36.69
CA ILE A 80 1.04 -31.35 -35.90
C ILE A 80 1.39 -31.00 -34.45
N THR A 81 2.31 -31.76 -33.85
CA THR A 81 2.77 -31.52 -32.47
C THR A 81 3.40 -30.15 -32.33
N LYS A 82 4.26 -29.73 -33.29
CA LYS A 82 4.84 -28.39 -33.30
C LYS A 82 3.79 -27.29 -33.32
N ARG A 83 2.76 -27.42 -34.18
CA ARG A 83 1.66 -26.45 -34.24
C ARG A 83 0.87 -26.40 -32.93
N GLN A 84 0.58 -27.56 -32.34
CA GLN A 84 -0.10 -27.63 -31.05
C GLN A 84 0.71 -26.96 -29.93
N VAL A 85 2.03 -27.14 -29.91
CA VAL A 85 2.92 -26.49 -28.95
C VAL A 85 2.95 -24.97 -29.16
N GLU A 86 3.01 -24.50 -30.41
CA GLU A 86 2.96 -23.08 -30.74
C GLU A 86 1.61 -22.44 -30.34
N ASP A 87 0.50 -23.13 -30.60
CA ASP A 87 -0.84 -22.65 -30.23
C ASP A 87 -1.05 -22.67 -28.71
N ALA A 88 -0.57 -23.70 -28.00
CA ALA A 88 -0.54 -23.70 -26.55
C ALA A 88 0.30 -22.55 -25.99
N GLY A 89 1.45 -22.25 -26.62
CA GLY A 89 2.28 -21.09 -26.27
C GLY A 89 1.53 -19.76 -26.39
N ARG A 90 0.79 -19.56 -27.49
CA ARG A 90 -0.05 -18.35 -27.69
C ARG A 90 -1.18 -18.26 -26.67
N VAL A 91 -1.82 -19.37 -26.34
CA VAL A 91 -2.87 -19.42 -25.31
C VAL A 91 -2.31 -19.07 -23.94
N LEU A 92 -1.15 -19.62 -23.57
CA LEU A 92 -0.48 -19.31 -22.30
C LEU A 92 -0.03 -17.85 -22.24
N GLU A 93 0.44 -17.27 -23.35
CA GLU A 93 0.75 -15.84 -23.43
C GLU A 93 -0.52 -14.99 -23.26
N GLY A 94 -1.63 -15.40 -23.87
CA GLY A 94 -2.94 -14.75 -23.69
C GLY A 94 -3.43 -14.78 -22.25
N ILE A 95 -3.33 -15.94 -21.58
CA ILE A 95 -3.66 -16.10 -20.16
C ILE A 95 -2.73 -15.23 -19.30
N GLY A 96 -1.43 -15.22 -19.58
CA GLY A 96 -0.45 -14.39 -18.86
C GLY A 96 -0.77 -12.90 -18.97
N LYS A 97 -1.16 -12.42 -20.16
CA LYS A 97 -1.62 -11.04 -20.35
C LYS A 97 -2.91 -10.76 -19.58
N SER A 98 -3.91 -11.65 -19.64
CA SER A 98 -5.16 -11.49 -18.87
C SER A 98 -4.89 -11.38 -17.37
N ILE A 99 -4.07 -12.28 -16.82
CA ILE A 99 -3.69 -12.27 -15.40
C ILE A 99 -2.97 -10.97 -15.05
N SER A 100 -2.06 -10.49 -15.90
CA SER A 100 -1.35 -9.23 -15.64
C SER A 100 -2.29 -8.01 -15.57
N TYR A 101 -3.29 -7.94 -16.45
CA TYR A 101 -4.27 -6.85 -16.43
C TYR A 101 -5.18 -6.90 -15.20
N ASP A 102 -5.53 -8.10 -14.73
CA ASP A 102 -6.34 -8.27 -13.52
C ASP A 102 -5.56 -7.87 -12.26
N LEU A 103 -4.27 -8.24 -12.18
CA LEU A 103 -3.41 -7.92 -11.04
C LEU A 103 -3.05 -6.41 -10.97
N ASP A 104 -2.83 -5.76 -12.10
CA ASP A 104 -2.55 -4.31 -12.16
C ASP A 104 -3.74 -3.48 -11.62
N GLY A 105 -4.97 -3.95 -11.81
CA GLY A 105 -6.17 -3.33 -11.28
C GLY A 105 -6.24 -3.36 -9.75
N GLU A 106 -5.84 -4.47 -9.13
CA GLU A 106 -5.87 -4.66 -7.68
C GLU A 106 -4.90 -3.71 -6.95
N ASP A 107 -3.67 -3.59 -7.45
CA ASP A 107 -2.66 -2.71 -6.85
C ASP A 107 -3.03 -1.23 -6.98
N SER A 108 -3.65 -0.84 -8.10
CA SER A 108 -4.11 0.53 -8.34
C SER A 108 -5.30 0.89 -7.45
N TYR A 109 -6.31 0.03 -7.40
CA TYR A 109 -7.50 0.23 -6.58
C TYR A 109 -7.16 0.18 -5.08
N GLY A 110 -6.30 -0.75 -4.66
CA GLY A 110 -5.81 -0.84 -3.29
C GLY A 110 -5.04 0.42 -2.85
N LYS A 111 -4.22 1.02 -3.73
CA LYS A 111 -3.56 2.31 -3.45
C LYS A 111 -4.56 3.46 -3.34
N TYR A 112 -5.58 3.49 -4.20
CA TYR A 112 -6.65 4.49 -4.13
C TYR A 112 -7.43 4.38 -2.82
N LEU A 113 -7.90 3.17 -2.47
CA LEU A 113 -8.63 2.92 -1.23
C LEU A 113 -7.83 3.28 0.01
N ARG A 114 -6.52 2.98 0.05
CA ARG A 114 -5.66 3.40 1.17
C ARG A 114 -5.59 4.91 1.29
N ARG A 115 -5.47 5.65 0.18
CA ARG A 115 -5.48 7.12 0.19
C ARG A 115 -6.80 7.70 0.67
N GLU A 116 -7.92 7.18 0.16
CA GLU A 116 -9.25 7.59 0.60
C GLU A 116 -9.47 7.30 2.09
N ALA A 117 -9.06 6.12 2.56
CA ALA A 117 -9.13 5.77 3.97
C ALA A 117 -8.30 6.72 4.85
N THR A 118 -7.09 7.11 4.41
CA THR A 118 -6.30 8.11 5.13
C THR A 118 -6.96 9.48 5.13
N GLN A 119 -7.52 9.93 3.99
CA GLN A 119 -8.19 11.22 3.89
C GLN A 119 -9.45 11.30 4.77
N ILE A 120 -10.24 10.22 4.80
CA ILE A 120 -11.39 10.08 5.69
C ILE A 120 -10.92 10.12 7.16
N GLY A 121 -9.85 9.39 7.49
CA GLY A 121 -9.28 9.39 8.84
C GLY A 121 -8.83 10.78 9.30
N GLU A 122 -8.16 11.54 8.43
CA GLU A 122 -7.76 12.91 8.69
C GLU A 122 -8.96 13.84 8.89
N ALA A 123 -10.00 13.71 8.07
CA ALA A 123 -11.24 14.49 8.21
C ALA A 123 -11.93 14.23 9.56
N PHE A 124 -12.04 12.96 9.97
CA PHE A 124 -12.59 12.62 11.29
C PHE A 124 -11.73 13.13 12.44
N SER A 125 -10.40 13.02 12.34
CA SER A 125 -9.50 13.56 13.37
C SER A 125 -9.61 15.07 13.51
N ASN A 126 -9.76 15.79 12.40
CA ASN A 126 -9.97 17.24 12.43
C ASN A 126 -11.33 17.61 13.04
N SER A 127 -12.38 16.87 12.68
CA SER A 127 -13.72 17.05 13.28
C SER A 127 -13.70 16.82 14.79
N ASP A 128 -12.97 15.81 15.27
CA ASP A 128 -12.84 15.51 16.70
C ASP A 128 -12.11 16.63 17.46
N LYS A 129 -11.05 17.19 16.87
CA LYS A 129 -10.37 18.39 17.42
C LYS A 129 -11.31 19.60 17.49
N SER A 130 -12.10 19.84 16.43
CA SER A 130 -13.07 20.94 16.44
C SER A 130 -14.18 20.74 17.47
N LEU A 131 -14.67 19.52 17.64
CA LEU A 131 -15.69 19.19 18.64
C LEU A 131 -15.17 19.38 20.07
N THR A 132 -13.95 18.93 20.35
CA THR A 132 -13.32 19.12 21.67
C THR A 132 -13.06 20.61 21.97
N GLU A 133 -12.62 21.40 20.98
CA GLU A 133 -12.48 22.86 21.15
C GLU A 133 -13.84 23.53 21.40
N LEU A 134 -14.89 23.13 20.68
CA LEU A 134 -16.24 23.65 20.90
C LEU A 134 -16.80 23.27 22.27
N GLU A 135 -16.55 22.05 22.76
CA GLU A 135 -16.95 21.65 24.11
C GLU A 135 -16.28 22.53 25.17
N ILE A 136 -14.99 22.83 25.00
CA ILE A 136 -14.25 23.72 25.91
C ILE A 136 -14.86 25.13 25.86
N LYS A 137 -15.09 25.69 24.67
CA LYS A 137 -15.71 27.02 24.51
C LYS A 137 -17.11 27.07 25.08
N PHE A 138 -17.90 26.01 24.92
CA PHE A 138 -19.25 25.91 25.48
C PHE A 138 -19.22 25.92 27.01
N LYS A 139 -18.35 25.13 27.63
CA LYS A 139 -18.16 25.13 29.10
C LYS A 139 -17.67 26.49 29.60
N GLN A 140 -16.74 27.13 28.90
CA GLN A 140 -16.27 28.47 29.24
C GLN A 140 -17.39 29.51 29.11
N SER A 141 -18.21 29.45 28.06
CA SER A 141 -19.35 30.34 27.87
C SER A 141 -20.37 30.17 28.99
N GLN A 142 -20.73 28.94 29.35
CA GLN A 142 -21.66 28.66 30.44
C GLN A 142 -21.15 29.16 31.79
N GLN A 143 -19.85 28.99 32.07
CA GLN A 143 -19.25 29.51 33.31
C GLN A 143 -19.21 31.04 33.34
N ASN A 144 -18.93 31.68 32.20
CA ASN A 144 -18.92 33.13 32.09
C ASN A 144 -20.32 33.71 32.24
N GLU A 145 -21.34 33.11 31.64
CA GLU A 145 -22.73 33.55 31.73
C GLU A 145 -23.20 33.56 33.19
N VAL A 146 -23.01 32.46 33.93
CA VAL A 146 -23.36 32.40 35.37
C VAL A 146 -22.57 33.43 36.19
N LYS A 147 -21.31 33.68 35.84
CA LYS A 147 -20.48 34.67 36.54
C LYS A 147 -20.93 36.10 36.25
N GLU A 148 -21.34 36.39 35.01
CA GLU A 148 -21.88 37.69 34.62
C GLU A 148 -23.25 37.93 35.27
N GLU A 149 -24.15 36.95 35.25
CA GLU A 149 -25.46 37.05 35.92
C GLU A 149 -25.30 37.34 37.42
N ASN A 150 -24.41 36.63 38.11
CA ASN A 150 -24.15 36.88 39.53
C ASN A 150 -23.57 38.28 39.78
N ARG A 151 -22.64 38.74 38.94
CA ARG A 151 -22.07 40.10 39.04
C ARG A 151 -23.13 41.18 38.86
N ILE A 152 -23.99 41.02 37.86
CA ILE A 152 -25.09 41.96 37.59
C ILE A 152 -26.04 42.00 38.80
N ASN A 153 -26.37 40.84 39.37
CA ASN A 153 -27.23 40.77 40.55
C ASN A 153 -26.59 41.47 41.77
N ASP A 154 -25.29 41.24 42.02
CA ASP A 154 -24.55 41.90 43.10
C ASP A 154 -24.52 43.43 42.91
N ASP A 155 -24.25 43.92 41.69
CA ASP A 155 -24.25 45.36 41.35
C ASP A 155 -25.64 45.99 41.55
N PHE A 156 -26.72 45.29 41.17
CA PHE A 156 -28.09 45.75 41.42
C PHE A 156 -28.42 45.82 42.91
N LEU A 157 -28.00 44.82 43.70
CA LEU A 157 -28.19 44.82 45.15
C LEU A 157 -27.42 45.97 45.81
N ASP A 158 -26.17 46.22 45.39
CA ASP A 158 -25.36 47.32 45.90
C ASP A 158 -26.02 48.68 45.58
N MET A 159 -26.53 48.85 44.35
CA MET A 159 -27.26 50.05 43.96
C MET A 159 -28.54 50.25 44.81
N ILE A 160 -29.28 49.19 45.11
CA ILE A 160 -30.47 49.27 45.98
C ILE A 160 -30.09 49.64 47.42
N ILE A 161 -29.02 49.06 47.95
CA ILE A 161 -28.51 49.38 49.30
C ILE A 161 -28.08 50.84 49.35
N HIS A 162 -27.31 51.30 48.37
CA HIS A 162 -26.82 52.67 48.30
C HIS A 162 -27.96 53.68 48.13
N THR A 163 -28.93 53.42 47.26
CA THR A 163 -30.11 54.28 47.09
C THR A 163 -30.97 54.32 48.35
N ARG A 164 -31.12 53.20 49.07
CA ARG A 164 -31.80 53.16 50.37
C ARG A 164 -31.07 54.01 51.41
N GLU A 165 -29.75 53.96 51.45
CA GLU A 165 -28.94 54.77 52.36
C GLU A 165 -29.08 56.26 52.06
N LEU A 166 -28.98 56.66 50.79
CA LEU A 166 -29.21 58.04 50.35
C LEU A 166 -30.63 58.55 50.67
N LEU A 167 -31.65 57.71 50.46
CA LEU A 167 -33.03 58.07 50.82
C LEU A 167 -33.21 58.24 52.32
N ARG A 168 -32.55 57.41 53.12
CA ARG A 168 -32.55 57.54 54.58
C ARG A 168 -31.87 58.83 55.01
N GLU A 169 -30.68 59.14 54.48
CA GLU A 169 -29.98 60.39 54.75
C GLU A 169 -30.81 61.60 54.33
N THR A 170 -31.45 61.54 53.16
CA THR A 170 -32.35 62.61 52.67
C THR A 170 -33.55 62.81 53.60
N LEU A 171 -34.13 61.72 54.10
CA LEU A 171 -35.23 61.78 55.07
C LEU A 171 -34.76 62.42 56.38
N GLU A 172 -33.61 62.00 56.92
CA GLU A 172 -32.99 62.58 58.12
C GLU A 172 -32.74 64.09 57.94
N ILE A 173 -32.24 64.52 56.77
CA ILE A 173 -32.06 65.95 56.44
C ILE A 173 -33.41 66.68 56.38
N SER A 174 -34.43 66.10 55.73
CA SER A 174 -35.75 66.72 55.58
C SER A 174 -36.45 66.94 56.93
N THR A 175 -36.32 65.96 57.84
CA THR A 175 -36.92 66.05 59.19
C THR A 175 -36.22 67.13 60.01
N GLY A 176 -34.88 67.18 59.96
CA GLY A 176 -34.12 68.25 60.61
C GLY A 176 -34.41 69.66 60.04
N LEU A 177 -34.71 69.79 58.74
CA LEU A 177 -35.13 71.05 58.12
C LEU A 177 -36.53 71.48 58.58
N LYS A 178 -37.46 70.53 58.72
CA LYS A 178 -38.83 70.80 59.20
C LYS A 178 -38.81 71.41 60.60
N ASP A 179 -38.01 70.85 61.51
CA ASP A 179 -37.87 71.35 62.88
C ASP A 179 -37.31 72.79 62.90
N LYS A 180 -36.31 73.07 62.07
CA LYS A 180 -35.75 74.43 61.93
C LYS A 180 -36.75 75.43 61.37
N HIS A 181 -37.58 75.01 60.40
CA HIS A 181 -38.62 75.87 59.84
C HIS A 181 -39.72 76.18 60.86
N GLU A 182 -40.13 75.18 61.66
CA GLU A 182 -41.10 75.36 62.74
C GLU A 182 -40.57 76.33 63.80
N LEU A 183 -39.29 76.21 64.18
CA LEU A 183 -38.64 77.11 65.12
C LEU A 183 -38.57 78.55 64.60
N LEU A 184 -38.21 78.76 63.32
CA LEU A 184 -38.25 80.08 62.69
C LEU A 184 -39.66 80.67 62.65
N SER A 185 -40.67 79.87 62.33
CA SER A 185 -42.08 80.30 62.32
C SER A 185 -42.55 80.76 63.71
N LEU A 186 -42.18 80.03 64.77
CA LEU A 186 -42.45 80.43 66.16
C LEU A 186 -41.75 81.74 66.54
N ILE A 187 -40.49 81.92 66.15
CA ILE A 187 -39.73 83.17 66.39
C ILE A 187 -40.41 84.35 65.68
N ILE A 188 -40.78 84.20 64.41
CA ILE A 188 -41.44 85.26 63.62
C ILE A 188 -42.78 85.63 64.27
N ARG A 189 -43.60 84.63 64.66
CA ARG A 189 -44.88 84.88 65.32
C ARG A 189 -44.71 85.57 66.67
N SER A 190 -43.74 85.14 67.47
CA SER A 190 -43.38 85.76 68.75
C SER A 190 -42.90 87.21 68.59
N HIS A 191 -41.98 87.47 67.66
CA HIS A 191 -41.53 88.83 67.39
C HIS A 191 -42.64 89.70 66.79
N GLY A 192 -43.48 89.15 65.93
CA GLY A 192 -44.64 89.83 65.36
C GLY A 192 -45.64 90.27 66.43
N THR A 193 -45.96 89.40 67.40
CA THR A 193 -46.84 89.78 68.52
C THR A 193 -46.18 90.82 69.43
N ARG A 194 -44.87 90.70 69.72
CA ARG A 194 -44.12 91.70 70.50
C ARG A 194 -44.06 93.07 69.81
N LEU A 195 -43.76 93.11 68.52
CA LEU A 195 -43.75 94.34 67.71
C LEU A 195 -45.15 94.94 67.60
N SER A 196 -46.18 94.12 67.40
CA SER A 196 -47.57 94.59 67.37
C SER A 196 -47.99 95.19 68.71
N ARG A 197 -47.57 94.59 69.83
CA ARG A 197 -47.80 95.14 71.17
C ARG A 197 -47.09 96.48 71.36
N LEU A 198 -45.79 96.55 71.03
CA LEU A 198 -45.02 97.80 71.09
C LEU A 198 -45.62 98.90 70.21
N LYS A 199 -46.05 98.56 68.98
CA LYS A 199 -46.75 99.48 68.09
C LYS A 199 -48.05 99.99 68.71
N ASN A 200 -48.86 99.11 69.30
CA ASN A 200 -50.11 99.50 69.93
C ASN A 200 -49.90 100.33 71.20
N GLU A 201 -48.84 100.08 71.97
CA GLU A 201 -48.45 100.90 73.12
C GLU A 201 -47.97 102.29 72.67
N TYR A 202 -47.19 102.39 71.58
CA TYR A 202 -46.72 103.66 71.03
C TYR A 202 -47.84 104.49 70.38
N LEU A 203 -48.80 103.84 69.71
CA LEU A 203 -49.95 104.51 69.06
C LEU A 203 -51.11 104.82 70.02
N ARG A 204 -51.06 104.36 71.28
CA ARG A 204 -52.06 104.67 72.33
C ARG A 204 -51.65 105.84 73.24
N VAL A 205 -50.63 106.60 72.85
CA VAL A 205 -50.29 107.93 73.37
C VAL A 205 -50.70 108.96 72.33
#